data_AF-A0A9P0DLM9-F1
#
_entry.id   AF-A0A9P0DLM9-F1
#
_cell.length_a   1.000
_cell.length_b   1.000
_cell.length_c   1.000
_cell.angle_alpha   90.00
_cell.angle_beta   90.00
_cell.angle_gamma   90.00
#
_symmetry.space_group_name_H-M   'P 1'
#
loop_
_entity.id
_entity.type
_entity.pdbx_description
1 polymer ?
#
loop_
_entity_poly.entity_id
_entity_poly.type
_entity_poly.pdbx_seq_one_letter_code
_entity_poly.pdbx_strand_id
1 'polypeptide(L)'
;MEVWRKFYSVENSQLSSYTSTAAFMRYRALPMALRDRIYLFMDFKYQGNFYKESILKKMLSFALRQEILFTISEEGMGNVRLFKKCPDEALNKIRRCLVSQIFLPGDVIIKEGTEGNCMFFILAGTVAVTAANKKTLCYLKDGAHFGEIALVINIPRVANVVAITPCELFRLEKTHFTNVMRLYPKILRQIRNDANERIAKTSESLLDADKLFKTSIRRKRVFYCFNE
;
A
#
# COMPACT_ATOMS: atom_id res chain seq x y z
N MET A 1 0.53 3.35 -34.93
CA MET A 1 1.41 4.53 -34.80
C MET A 1 0.60 5.79 -35.06
N GLU A 2 -0.34 6.16 -34.17
CA GLU A 2 -1.13 7.40 -34.38
C GLU A 2 -1.89 7.82 -33.11
N VAL A 3 -1.18 8.11 -32.02
CA VAL A 3 -1.76 8.77 -30.82
C VAL A 3 -0.89 9.96 -30.36
N TRP A 4 0.18 10.31 -31.08
CA TRP A 4 1.22 11.23 -30.60
C TRP A 4 1.24 12.59 -31.31
N ARG A 5 0.10 13.24 -31.51
CA ARG A 5 0.08 14.67 -31.89
C ARG A 5 -1.10 15.41 -31.28
N LYS A 6 -0.85 15.99 -30.11
CA LYS A 6 -1.17 17.39 -29.78
C LYS A 6 -0.83 17.61 -28.30
N PHE A 7 0.08 18.53 -28.05
CA PHE A 7 0.02 19.63 -27.06
C PHE A 7 1.44 20.04 -26.64
N TYR A 8 1.96 21.02 -27.39
CA TYR A 8 3.20 21.74 -27.14
C TYR A 8 3.01 22.73 -25.98
N SER A 9 3.72 22.52 -24.87
CA SER A 9 4.43 23.55 -24.06
C SER A 9 4.82 23.09 -22.63
N VAL A 10 5.34 21.87 -22.44
CA VAL A 10 6.10 21.39 -21.22
C VAL A 10 7.21 20.37 -21.62
N GLU A 11 7.49 20.20 -22.93
CA GLU A 11 8.02 18.96 -23.52
C GLU A 11 9.48 18.56 -23.20
N ASN A 12 10.37 19.46 -22.74
CA ASN A 12 11.79 19.09 -22.62
C ASN A 12 12.13 18.16 -21.44
N SER A 13 11.42 18.26 -20.31
CA SER A 13 11.64 17.37 -19.15
C SER A 13 10.84 16.05 -19.26
N GLN A 14 9.64 16.13 -19.83
CA GLN A 14 8.73 15.00 -20.08
C GLN A 14 9.34 14.00 -21.05
N LEU A 15 9.85 14.47 -22.19
CA LEU A 15 10.45 13.62 -23.21
C LEU A 15 11.79 13.04 -22.73
N SER A 16 12.61 13.81 -21.99
CA SER A 16 13.94 13.34 -21.56
C SER A 16 13.88 12.19 -20.55
N SER A 17 12.93 12.18 -19.62
CA SER A 17 12.79 11.07 -18.65
C SER A 17 12.31 9.77 -19.31
N TYR A 18 11.25 9.81 -20.14
CA TYR A 18 10.82 8.63 -20.91
C TYR A 18 11.89 8.16 -21.90
N THR A 19 12.54 9.08 -22.60
CA THR A 19 13.56 8.73 -23.61
C THR A 19 14.76 8.08 -22.94
N SER A 20 15.19 8.60 -21.78
CA SER A 20 16.28 8.00 -21.01
C SER A 20 15.92 6.61 -20.48
N THR A 21 14.71 6.45 -19.92
CA THR A 21 14.23 5.13 -19.47
C THR A 21 14.10 4.16 -20.63
N ALA A 22 13.54 4.58 -21.76
CA ALA A 22 13.41 3.77 -22.97
C ALA A 22 14.78 3.36 -23.54
N ALA A 23 15.74 4.28 -23.58
CA ALA A 23 17.11 4.00 -23.99
C ALA A 23 17.76 2.97 -23.06
N PHE A 24 17.59 3.12 -21.75
CA PHE A 24 18.08 2.14 -20.76
C PHE A 24 17.47 0.75 -20.96
N MET A 25 16.14 0.67 -21.14
CA MET A 25 15.44 -0.59 -21.35
C MET A 25 15.88 -1.29 -22.65
N ARG A 26 16.18 -0.52 -23.70
CA ARG A 26 16.73 -1.02 -24.97
C ARG A 26 18.16 -1.52 -24.80
N TYR A 27 19.02 -0.72 -24.17
CA TYR A 27 20.41 -1.08 -23.91
C TYR A 27 20.53 -2.36 -23.07
N ARG A 28 19.66 -2.54 -22.07
CA ARG A 28 19.60 -3.75 -21.23
C ARG A 28 18.77 -4.89 -21.84
N ALA A 29 18.24 -4.73 -23.05
CA ALA A 29 17.40 -5.71 -23.74
C ALA A 29 16.28 -6.29 -22.85
N LEU A 30 15.57 -5.43 -22.10
CA LEU A 30 14.54 -5.90 -21.18
C LEU A 30 13.37 -6.58 -21.93
N PRO A 31 12.80 -7.67 -21.38
CA PRO A 31 11.65 -8.34 -21.96
C PRO A 31 10.45 -7.40 -22.13
N MET A 32 9.65 -7.62 -23.18
CA MET A 32 8.49 -6.77 -23.51
C MET A 32 7.56 -6.58 -22.30
N ALA A 33 7.20 -7.67 -21.62
CA ALA A 33 6.33 -7.62 -20.45
C ALA A 33 6.88 -6.73 -19.31
N LEU A 34 8.20 -6.68 -19.13
CA LEU A 34 8.82 -5.81 -18.12
C LEU A 34 8.80 -4.35 -18.58
N ARG A 35 9.01 -4.09 -19.87
CA ARG A 35 8.93 -2.73 -20.44
C ARG A 35 7.52 -2.16 -20.30
N ASP A 36 6.50 -2.96 -20.62
CA ASP A 36 5.10 -2.56 -20.51
C ASP A 36 4.73 -2.23 -19.05
N ARG A 37 5.22 -3.02 -18.09
CA ARG A 37 5.07 -2.74 -16.65
C ARG A 37 5.76 -1.45 -16.22
N ILE A 38 6.98 -1.18 -16.72
CA ILE A 38 7.69 0.08 -16.43
C ILE A 38 6.92 1.28 -17.00
N TYR A 39 6.40 1.18 -18.22
CA TYR A 39 5.58 2.25 -18.80
C TYR A 39 4.29 2.47 -18.01
N LEU A 40 3.58 1.41 -17.64
CA LEU A 40 2.39 1.51 -16.77
C LEU A 40 2.71 2.22 -15.45
N PHE A 41 3.85 1.91 -14.83
CA PHE A 41 4.31 2.62 -13.63
C PHE A 41 4.55 4.11 -13.89
N MET A 42 5.24 4.46 -14.98
CA MET A 42 5.51 5.86 -15.31
C MET A 42 4.21 6.62 -15.58
N ASP A 43 3.31 6.04 -16.38
CA ASP A 43 2.01 6.64 -16.69
C ASP A 43 1.21 6.91 -15.40
N PHE A 44 1.14 5.93 -14.50
CA PHE A 44 0.42 6.06 -13.24
C PHE A 44 1.08 7.05 -12.27
N LYS A 45 2.40 6.98 -12.10
CA LYS A 45 3.15 7.83 -11.16
C LYS A 45 3.09 9.31 -11.54
N TYR A 46 3.21 9.58 -12.82
CA TYR A 46 3.36 10.96 -13.30
C TYR A 46 2.06 11.53 -13.84
N GLN A 47 1.06 10.72 -14.20
CA GLN A 47 -0.22 11.18 -14.75
C GLN A 47 -0.05 12.20 -15.91
N GLY A 48 0.96 11.99 -16.76
CA GLY A 48 1.35 12.93 -17.83
C GLY A 48 2.23 14.11 -17.37
N ASN A 49 2.37 14.34 -16.07
CA ASN A 49 3.15 15.42 -15.47
C ASN A 49 4.48 14.92 -14.90
N PHE A 50 5.55 15.05 -15.68
CA PHE A 50 6.88 14.62 -15.27
C PHE A 50 7.61 15.72 -14.52
N TYR A 51 7.87 15.48 -13.24
CA TYR A 51 8.73 16.32 -12.43
C TYR A 51 9.85 15.48 -11.81
N LYS A 52 11.03 16.08 -11.73
CA LYS A 52 12.15 15.49 -10.97
C LYS A 52 11.95 15.85 -9.51
N GLU A 53 11.39 14.92 -8.75
CA GLU A 53 11.22 15.05 -7.30
C GLU A 53 12.56 15.37 -6.60
N SER A 54 13.68 14.89 -7.14
CA SER A 54 15.03 15.21 -6.67
C SER A 54 15.41 16.69 -6.83
N ILE A 55 14.90 17.36 -7.86
CA ILE A 55 15.12 18.80 -8.06
C ILE A 55 14.30 19.58 -7.03
N LEU A 56 13.01 19.25 -6.87
CA LEU A 56 12.16 19.85 -5.85
C LEU A 56 12.74 19.64 -4.44
N LYS A 57 13.23 18.43 -4.14
CA LYS A 57 13.83 18.10 -2.85
C LYS A 57 15.12 18.88 -2.55
N LYS A 58 15.89 19.26 -3.58
CA LYS A 58 17.14 20.03 -3.46
C LYS A 58 16.89 21.54 -3.42
N MET A 59 15.89 22.02 -4.17
CA MET A 59 15.55 23.44 -4.25
C MET A 59 14.75 23.93 -3.04
N LEU A 60 13.89 23.08 -2.49
CA LEU A 60 12.97 23.47 -1.42
C LEU A 60 13.59 23.26 -0.04
N SER A 61 13.38 24.23 0.85
CA SER A 61 13.76 24.13 2.26
C SER A 61 13.07 22.93 2.93
N PHE A 62 13.58 22.50 4.09
CA PHE A 62 12.90 21.45 4.86
C PHE A 62 11.44 21.83 5.18
N ALA A 63 11.20 23.09 5.59
CA ALA A 63 9.87 23.58 5.92
C ALA A 63 8.90 23.49 4.73
N LEU A 64 9.29 23.98 3.55
CA LEU A 64 8.45 23.92 2.35
C LEU A 64 8.18 22.48 1.90
N ARG A 65 9.16 21.59 2.04
CA ARG A 65 8.96 20.16 1.77
C ARG A 65 7.95 19.53 2.71
N GLN A 66 7.99 19.90 3.99
CA GLN A 66 7.01 19.43 4.98
C GLN A 66 5.63 20.00 4.68
N GLU A 67 5.51 21.25 4.26
CA GLU A 67 4.24 21.87 3.88
C GLU A 67 3.62 21.21 2.64
N ILE A 68 4.41 20.94 1.60
CA ILE A 68 3.94 20.20 0.42
C ILE A 68 3.48 18.79 0.81
N LEU A 69 4.29 18.07 1.60
CA LEU A 69 3.92 16.72 2.08
C LEU A 69 2.62 16.76 2.89
N PHE A 70 2.48 17.77 3.74
CA PHE A 70 1.26 18.00 4.52
C PHE A 70 0.06 18.16 3.60
N THR A 71 0.11 19.09 2.64
CA THR A 71 -0.97 19.37 1.69
C THR A 71 -1.37 18.14 0.87
N ILE A 72 -0.41 17.41 0.31
CA ILE A 72 -0.69 16.18 -0.47
C ILE A 72 -1.31 15.10 0.43
N SER A 73 -0.79 14.96 1.65
CA SER A 73 -1.30 13.95 2.60
C SER A 73 -2.69 14.30 3.15
N GLU A 74 -3.05 15.59 3.23
CA GLU A 74 -4.35 16.06 3.72
C GLU A 74 -5.50 15.45 2.92
N GLU A 75 -5.42 15.56 1.59
CA GLU A 75 -6.42 15.05 0.65
C GLU A 75 -6.52 13.52 0.70
N GLY A 76 -5.36 12.84 0.67
CA GLY A 76 -5.30 11.38 0.73
C GLY A 76 -5.77 10.79 2.07
N MET A 77 -5.41 11.44 3.18
CA MET A 77 -5.74 10.94 4.52
C MET A 77 -7.17 11.24 4.97
N GLY A 78 -7.80 12.31 4.47
CA GLY A 78 -9.19 12.63 4.78
C GLY A 78 -10.16 11.50 4.44
N ASN A 79 -9.82 10.70 3.43
CA ASN A 79 -10.63 9.55 2.99
C ASN A 79 -10.38 8.28 3.81
N VAL A 80 -9.27 8.21 4.56
CA VAL A 80 -8.92 7.02 5.35
C VAL A 80 -9.79 6.93 6.59
N ARG A 81 -10.60 5.86 6.66
CA ARG A 81 -11.58 5.65 7.75
C ARG A 81 -10.94 5.66 9.14
N LEU A 82 -9.73 5.13 9.27
CA LEU A 82 -8.99 5.08 10.54
C LEU A 82 -8.68 6.49 11.07
N PHE A 83 -8.32 7.41 10.18
CA PHE A 83 -7.84 8.74 10.52
C PHE A 83 -8.96 9.71 10.89
N LYS A 84 -10.19 9.49 10.41
CA LYS A 84 -11.35 10.31 10.78
C LYS A 84 -11.66 10.36 12.29
N LYS A 85 -11.12 9.42 13.07
CA LYS A 85 -11.32 9.34 14.54
C LYS A 85 -10.09 9.76 15.34
N CYS A 86 -9.01 10.15 14.66
CA CYS A 86 -7.78 10.60 15.31
C CYS A 86 -7.84 12.12 15.56
N PRO A 87 -7.35 12.61 16.71
CA PRO A 87 -7.10 14.04 16.90
C PRO A 87 -6.10 14.56 15.86
N ASP A 88 -6.24 15.82 15.46
CA ASP A 88 -5.38 16.44 14.45
C ASP A 88 -3.89 16.36 14.81
N GLU A 89 -3.55 16.48 16.10
CA GLU A 89 -2.17 16.30 16.57
C GLU A 89 -1.61 14.90 16.26
N ALA A 90 -2.42 13.86 16.41
CA ALA A 90 -2.03 12.49 16.08
C ALA A 90 -1.84 12.33 14.57
N LEU A 91 -2.77 12.88 13.79
CA LEU A 91 -2.70 12.88 12.33
C LEU A 91 -1.47 13.62 11.83
N ASN A 92 -1.17 14.79 12.38
CA ASN A 92 0.00 15.59 12.02
C ASN A 92 1.31 14.86 12.29
N LYS A 93 1.39 14.10 13.39
CA LYS A 93 2.54 13.23 13.67
C LYS A 93 2.63 12.09 12.67
N ILE A 94 1.52 11.45 12.33
CA ILE A 94 1.48 10.35 11.36
C ILE A 94 1.86 10.84 9.95
N ARG A 95 1.29 11.98 9.49
CA ARG A 95 1.54 12.61 8.18
C ARG A 95 3.02 12.72 7.86
N ARG A 96 3.80 13.21 8.83
CA ARG A 96 5.25 13.42 8.70
C ARG A 96 6.05 12.12 8.56
N CYS A 97 5.44 10.98 8.87
CA CYS A 97 6.05 9.65 8.83
C CYS A 97 5.54 8.79 7.67
N LEU A 98 4.61 9.29 6.85
CA LEU A 98 4.07 8.56 5.71
C LEU A 98 5.04 8.62 4.53
N VAL A 99 5.16 7.48 3.84
CA VAL A 99 5.93 7.37 2.60
C VAL A 99 4.99 6.85 1.51
N SER A 100 4.82 7.61 0.42
CA SER A 100 4.06 7.14 -0.74
C SER A 100 4.81 6.02 -1.46
N GLN A 101 4.09 4.96 -1.81
CA GLN A 101 4.58 3.80 -2.55
C GLN A 101 3.56 3.42 -3.63
N ILE A 102 4.06 3.11 -4.83
CA ILE A 102 3.24 2.66 -5.95
C ILE A 102 3.46 1.16 -6.15
N PHE A 103 2.35 0.43 -6.28
CA PHE A 103 2.32 -0.99 -6.62
C PHE A 103 1.50 -1.20 -7.89
N LEU A 104 1.98 -2.06 -8.79
CA LEU A 104 1.29 -2.38 -10.04
C LEU A 104 0.44 -3.64 -9.90
N PRO A 105 -0.52 -3.88 -10.81
CA PRO A 105 -1.27 -5.14 -10.85
C PRO A 105 -0.35 -6.37 -10.78
N GLY A 106 -0.71 -7.29 -9.88
CA GLY A 106 0.03 -8.52 -9.59
C GLY A 106 1.15 -8.37 -8.56
N ASP A 107 1.50 -7.16 -8.13
CA ASP A 107 2.51 -6.97 -7.09
C ASP A 107 2.01 -7.47 -5.73
N VAL A 108 2.84 -8.28 -5.07
CA VAL A 108 2.58 -8.76 -3.71
C VAL A 108 3.08 -7.70 -2.73
N ILE A 109 2.14 -7.04 -2.07
CA ILE A 109 2.38 -5.95 -1.12
C ILE A 109 2.67 -6.50 0.28
N ILE A 110 1.89 -7.50 0.68
CA ILE A 110 2.10 -8.28 1.90
C ILE A 110 2.09 -9.75 1.51
N LYS A 111 3.04 -10.50 2.06
CA LYS A 111 3.10 -11.95 1.97
C LYS A 111 2.72 -12.55 3.32
N GLU A 112 1.85 -13.55 3.32
CA GLU A 112 1.47 -14.29 4.52
C GLU A 112 2.69 -14.97 5.16
N GLY A 113 2.68 -15.09 6.49
CA GLY A 113 3.71 -15.75 7.28
C GLY A 113 4.98 -14.94 7.49
N THR A 114 5.14 -13.78 6.83
CA THR A 114 6.30 -12.90 7.07
C THR A 114 6.08 -12.01 8.29
N GLU A 115 7.17 -11.41 8.79
CA GLU A 115 7.08 -10.44 9.88
C GLU A 115 6.47 -9.11 9.39
N GLY A 116 5.61 -8.50 10.21
CA GLY A 116 5.01 -7.19 9.92
C GLY A 116 5.75 -6.04 10.61
N ASN A 117 6.45 -5.23 9.81
CA ASN A 117 7.16 -4.02 10.28
C ASN A 117 6.55 -2.69 9.79
N CYS A 118 5.42 -2.75 9.10
CA CYS A 118 4.70 -1.58 8.58
C CYS A 118 3.22 -1.89 8.34
N MET A 119 2.43 -0.86 8.11
CA MET A 119 1.06 -0.94 7.61
C MET A 119 0.87 0.02 6.44
N PHE A 120 -0.26 -0.14 5.73
CA PHE A 120 -0.56 0.62 4.52
C PHE A 120 -1.94 1.24 4.55
N PHE A 121 -2.05 2.41 3.91
CA PHE A 121 -3.29 3.12 3.64
C PHE A 121 -3.46 3.26 2.13
N ILE A 122 -4.64 2.97 1.60
CA ILE A 122 -4.91 3.05 0.16
C ILE A 122 -5.37 4.47 -0.18
N LEU A 123 -4.56 5.20 -0.94
CA LEU A 123 -4.96 6.50 -1.49
C LEU A 123 -5.81 6.28 -2.73
N ALA A 124 -5.31 5.45 -3.63
CA ALA A 124 -5.97 5.13 -4.89
C ALA A 124 -5.68 3.67 -5.28
N GLY A 125 -6.69 2.99 -5.80
CA GLY A 125 -6.59 1.66 -6.36
C GLY A 125 -7.28 0.58 -5.54
N THR A 126 -7.19 -0.66 -6.04
CA THR A 126 -7.82 -1.83 -5.42
C THR A 126 -6.79 -2.91 -5.18
N VAL A 127 -6.79 -3.46 -3.96
CA VAL A 127 -6.00 -4.63 -3.57
C VAL A 127 -6.92 -5.79 -3.20
N ALA A 128 -6.47 -7.01 -3.44
CA ALA A 128 -7.12 -8.23 -2.98
C ALA A 128 -6.39 -8.77 -1.75
N VAL A 129 -7.15 -9.08 -0.70
CA VAL A 129 -6.65 -9.86 0.44
C VAL A 129 -6.92 -11.33 0.13
N THR A 130 -5.88 -12.16 0.13
CA THR A 130 -5.99 -13.58 -0.24
C THR A 130 -5.36 -14.47 0.82
N ALA A 131 -5.94 -15.66 1.02
CA ALA A 131 -5.36 -16.70 1.87
C ALA A 131 -4.14 -17.37 1.20
N ALA A 132 -3.41 -18.21 1.93
CA ALA A 132 -2.27 -18.99 1.43
C ALA A 132 -2.60 -19.80 0.16
N ASN A 133 -3.82 -20.32 0.06
CA ASN A 133 -4.31 -21.07 -1.10
C ASN A 133 -4.77 -20.17 -2.27
N LYS A 134 -4.45 -18.87 -2.24
CA LYS A 134 -4.83 -17.84 -3.23
C LYS A 134 -6.33 -17.57 -3.35
N LYS A 135 -7.17 -18.11 -2.44
CA LYS A 135 -8.59 -17.73 -2.37
C LYS A 135 -8.70 -16.26 -1.94
N THR A 136 -9.40 -15.46 -2.73
CA THR A 136 -9.72 -14.08 -2.37
C THR A 136 -10.71 -14.05 -1.21
N LEU A 137 -10.34 -13.36 -0.14
CA LEU A 137 -11.15 -13.17 1.05
C LEU A 137 -11.99 -11.90 0.92
N CYS A 138 -11.38 -10.81 0.48
CA CYS A 138 -12.05 -9.55 0.20
C CYS A 138 -11.22 -8.63 -0.70
N TYR A 139 -11.84 -7.55 -1.18
CA TYR A 139 -11.17 -6.46 -1.86
C TYR A 139 -11.19 -5.21 -0.98
N LEU A 140 -10.07 -4.49 -0.93
CA LEU A 140 -9.95 -3.20 -0.26
C LEU A 140 -9.69 -2.13 -1.32
N LYS A 141 -10.35 -0.99 -1.16
CA LYS A 141 -10.28 0.17 -2.07
C LYS A 141 -9.82 1.43 -1.32
N ASP A 142 -9.76 2.54 -2.05
CA ASP A 142 -9.49 3.89 -1.57
C ASP A 142 -10.09 4.18 -0.17
N GLY A 143 -9.27 4.74 0.72
CA GLY A 143 -9.64 5.05 2.10
C GLY A 143 -9.61 3.85 3.07
N ALA A 144 -9.38 2.63 2.57
CA ALA A 144 -9.13 1.48 3.44
C ALA A 144 -7.65 1.40 3.88
N HIS A 145 -7.40 0.56 4.88
CA HIS A 145 -6.06 0.28 5.41
C HIS A 145 -5.88 -1.22 5.65
N PHE A 146 -4.63 -1.68 5.62
CA PHE A 146 -4.29 -3.08 5.85
C PHE A 146 -2.89 -3.25 6.46
N GLY A 147 -2.63 -4.44 7.00
CA GLY A 147 -1.35 -4.80 7.62
C GLY A 147 -1.23 -4.41 9.09
N GLU A 148 -2.27 -3.84 9.70
CA GLU A 148 -2.33 -3.45 11.10
C GLU A 148 -2.25 -4.64 12.06
N ILE A 149 -2.81 -5.81 11.69
CA ILE A 149 -2.89 -7.00 12.53
C ILE A 149 -1.52 -7.39 13.09
N ALA A 150 -0.51 -7.50 12.21
CA ALA A 150 0.84 -7.87 12.61
C ALA A 150 1.51 -6.84 13.53
N LEU A 151 1.06 -5.57 13.47
CA LEU A 151 1.61 -4.52 14.32
C LEU A 151 0.99 -4.53 15.72
N VAL A 152 -0.33 -4.73 15.81
CA VAL A 152 -1.08 -4.56 17.07
C VAL A 152 -1.27 -5.84 17.87
N ILE A 153 -1.26 -7.00 17.20
CA ILE A 153 -1.37 -8.34 17.79
C ILE A 153 0.02 -9.01 17.93
N ASN A 154 1.04 -8.46 17.25
CA ASN A 154 2.41 -8.97 17.27
C ASN A 154 2.54 -10.44 16.81
N ILE A 155 1.82 -10.78 15.75
CA ILE A 155 1.89 -12.06 15.05
C ILE A 155 2.38 -11.85 13.61
N PRO A 156 2.85 -12.89 12.91
CA PRO A 156 3.15 -12.81 11.48
C PRO A 156 1.95 -12.33 10.65
N ARG A 157 2.21 -11.92 9.40
CA ARG A 157 1.18 -11.55 8.43
C ARG A 157 0.20 -12.70 8.24
N VAL A 158 -1.09 -12.43 8.46
CA VAL A 158 -2.14 -13.47 8.46
C VAL A 158 -2.76 -13.75 7.08
N ALA A 159 -2.44 -12.93 6.08
CA ALA A 159 -2.93 -13.07 4.71
C ALA A 159 -1.97 -12.39 3.73
N ASN A 160 -2.08 -12.75 2.46
CA ASN A 160 -1.42 -12.02 1.37
C ASN A 160 -2.27 -10.80 0.98
N VAL A 161 -1.61 -9.74 0.51
CA VAL A 161 -2.27 -8.59 -0.10
C VAL A 161 -1.60 -8.32 -1.45
N VAL A 162 -2.41 -8.33 -2.52
CA VAL A 162 -1.93 -8.22 -3.90
C VAL A 162 -2.63 -7.06 -4.60
N ALA A 163 -1.89 -6.22 -5.31
CA ALA A 163 -2.47 -5.15 -6.11
C ALA A 163 -3.25 -5.72 -7.30
N ILE A 164 -4.47 -5.22 -7.51
CA ILE A 164 -5.34 -5.61 -8.64
C ILE A 164 -5.36 -4.53 -9.71
N THR A 165 -5.34 -3.27 -9.29
CA THR A 165 -5.08 -2.10 -10.16
C THR A 165 -3.72 -1.51 -9.82
N PRO A 166 -3.19 -0.56 -10.60
CA PRO A 166 -2.19 0.36 -10.06
C PRO A 166 -2.71 0.96 -8.75
N CYS A 167 -1.88 0.93 -7.72
CA CYS A 167 -2.22 1.38 -6.38
C CYS A 167 -1.19 2.41 -5.92
N GLU A 168 -1.68 3.52 -5.38
CA GLU A 168 -0.87 4.43 -4.58
C GLU A 168 -1.21 4.24 -3.10
N LEU A 169 -0.19 3.94 -2.31
CA LEU A 169 -0.33 3.61 -0.90
C LEU A 169 0.56 4.50 -0.04
N PHE A 170 0.07 4.91 1.13
CA PHE A 170 0.93 5.42 2.19
C PHE A 170 1.39 4.26 3.06
N ARG A 171 2.71 4.09 3.17
CA ARG A 171 3.35 3.18 4.11
C ARG A 171 3.65 3.91 5.40
N LEU A 172 3.33 3.28 6.53
CA LEU A 172 3.69 3.73 7.88
C LEU A 172 4.46 2.63 8.60
N GLU A 173 5.66 2.93 9.08
CA GLU A 173 6.49 1.97 9.81
C GLU A 173 5.98 1.69 11.23
N LYS A 174 6.25 0.47 11.73
CA LYS A 174 5.84 0.02 13.07
C LYS A 174 6.36 0.94 14.16
N THR A 175 7.59 1.42 14.03
CA THR A 175 8.24 2.35 14.98
C THR A 175 7.46 3.66 15.10
N HIS A 176 7.16 4.30 13.96
CA HIS A 176 6.36 5.52 13.91
C HIS A 176 4.93 5.30 14.41
N PHE A 177 4.28 4.20 13.97
CA PHE A 177 2.96 3.82 14.44
C PHE A 177 2.92 3.67 15.96
N THR A 178 3.85 2.90 16.53
CA THR A 178 3.91 2.60 17.98
C THR A 178 4.14 3.88 18.78
N ASN A 179 5.04 4.75 18.32
CA ASN A 179 5.35 6.01 18.99
C ASN A 179 4.12 6.93 19.07
N VAL A 180 3.33 7.02 18.01
CA VAL A 180 2.09 7.80 18.00
C VAL A 180 1.03 7.12 18.87
N MET A 181 0.79 5.82 18.66
CA MET A 181 -0.29 5.10 19.33
C MET A 181 -0.13 5.02 20.86
N ARG A 182 1.11 5.08 21.37
CA ARG A 182 1.38 5.20 22.82
C ARG A 182 0.74 6.44 23.45
N LEU A 183 0.62 7.53 22.69
CA LEU A 183 0.00 8.78 23.15
C LEU A 183 -1.53 8.78 23.00
N TYR A 184 -2.08 7.86 22.20
CA TYR A 184 -3.51 7.80 21.87
C TYR A 184 -4.09 6.39 22.06
N PRO A 185 -4.14 5.86 23.31
CA PRO A 185 -4.51 4.47 23.58
C PRO A 185 -5.94 4.10 23.16
N LYS A 186 -6.87 5.08 23.12
CA LYS A 186 -8.23 4.86 22.63
C LYS A 186 -8.26 4.45 21.15
N ILE A 187 -7.41 5.07 20.33
CA ILE A 187 -7.29 4.77 18.90
C ILE A 187 -6.66 3.39 18.71
N LEU A 188 -5.60 3.09 19.47
CA LEU A 188 -4.96 1.77 19.46
C LEU A 188 -5.95 0.66 19.79
N ARG A 189 -6.84 0.86 20.76
CA ARG A 189 -7.90 -0.09 21.11
C ARG A 189 -8.88 -0.31 19.95
N GLN A 190 -9.26 0.74 19.21
CA GLN A 190 -10.10 0.60 18.03
C GLN A 190 -9.41 -0.21 16.93
N ILE A 191 -8.14 0.09 16.64
CA ILE A 191 -7.35 -0.67 15.65
C ILE A 191 -7.24 -2.15 16.05
N ARG A 192 -7.05 -2.43 17.34
CA ARG A 192 -7.05 -3.80 17.86
C ARG A 192 -8.39 -4.50 17.68
N ASN A 193 -9.49 -3.82 17.92
CA ASN A 193 -10.82 -4.39 17.70
C ASN A 193 -11.05 -4.72 16.23
N ASP A 194 -10.74 -3.79 15.32
CA ASP A 194 -10.83 -3.98 13.87
C ASP A 194 -9.94 -5.16 13.41
N ALA A 195 -8.73 -5.27 13.97
CA ALA A 195 -7.80 -6.36 13.71
C ALA A 195 -8.38 -7.71 14.15
N ASN A 196 -8.96 -7.80 15.35
CA ASN A 196 -9.57 -9.02 15.86
C ASN A 196 -10.77 -9.46 15.00
N GLU A 197 -11.62 -8.52 14.58
CA GLU A 197 -12.75 -8.81 13.69
C GLU A 197 -12.28 -9.36 12.33
N ARG A 198 -11.20 -8.80 11.78
CA ARG A 198 -10.59 -9.29 10.53
C ARG A 198 -9.98 -10.68 10.66
N ILE A 199 -9.34 -10.98 11.79
CA ILE A 199 -8.82 -12.33 12.09
C ILE A 199 -9.98 -13.33 12.12
N ALA A 200 -11.08 -13.02 12.81
CA ALA A 200 -12.24 -13.90 12.90
C ALA A 200 -12.85 -14.21 11.51
N LYS A 201 -13.00 -13.17 10.66
CA LYS A 201 -13.48 -13.34 9.27
C LYS A 201 -12.54 -14.18 8.41
N THR A 202 -11.23 -14.03 8.63
CA THR A 202 -10.20 -14.80 7.92
C THR A 202 -10.24 -16.27 8.33
N SER A 203 -10.36 -16.56 9.63
CA SER A 203 -10.44 -17.94 10.14
C SER A 203 -11.73 -18.65 9.72
N GLU A 204 -12.89 -17.98 9.75
CA GLU A 204 -14.15 -18.52 9.23
C GLU A 204 -14.06 -18.87 7.73
N SER A 205 -13.51 -17.95 6.93
CA SER A 205 -13.34 -18.14 5.48
C SER A 205 -12.41 -19.30 5.12
N LEU A 206 -11.46 -19.62 6.00
CA LEU A 206 -10.56 -20.78 5.91
C LEU A 206 -11.28 -22.08 6.30
N LEU A 207 -12.10 -22.06 7.37
CA LEU A 207 -12.90 -23.22 7.80
C LEU A 207 -13.93 -23.64 6.73
N ASP A 208 -14.52 -22.68 6.02
CA ASP A 208 -15.46 -22.97 4.93
C ASP A 208 -14.75 -23.51 3.68
N ALA A 209 -13.50 -23.09 3.42
CA ALA A 209 -12.68 -23.67 2.36
C ALA A 209 -12.31 -25.14 2.68
N ASP A 210 -12.01 -25.44 3.94
CA ASP A 210 -11.72 -26.80 4.41
C ASP A 210 -12.94 -27.73 4.33
N LYS A 211 -14.18 -27.21 4.50
CA LYS A 211 -15.41 -28.00 4.31
C LYS A 211 -15.62 -28.41 2.85
N LEU A 212 -15.20 -27.59 1.88
CA LEU A 212 -15.27 -27.91 0.44
C LEU A 212 -14.18 -28.90 0.00
N PHE A 213 -13.10 -29.05 0.77
CA PHE A 213 -11.97 -29.94 0.45
C PHE A 213 -12.03 -31.32 1.10
N LYS A 214 -13.07 -31.64 1.88
CA LYS A 214 -13.25 -32.95 2.56
C LYS A 214 -13.69 -34.09 1.62
N THR A 215 -13.06 -34.21 0.44
CA THR A 215 -13.03 -35.44 -0.37
C THR A 215 -11.60 -35.95 -0.65
N SER A 216 -10.55 -35.42 0.00
CA SER A 216 -9.29 -36.18 0.17
C SER A 216 -8.30 -35.57 1.19
N ILE A 217 -8.05 -36.37 2.24
CA ILE A 217 -6.76 -36.55 2.95
C ILE A 217 -6.18 -35.42 3.86
N ARG A 218 -6.26 -35.71 5.18
CA ARG A 218 -5.38 -35.45 6.35
C ARG A 218 -4.64 -34.09 6.55
N ARG A 219 -5.24 -33.31 7.47
CA ARG A 219 -4.71 -32.39 8.54
C ARG A 219 -3.20 -32.05 8.60
N LYS A 220 -2.91 -30.73 8.68
CA LYS A 220 -1.99 -30.14 9.69
C LYS A 220 -2.33 -28.66 10.02
N ARG A 221 -2.63 -28.45 11.31
CA ARG A 221 -2.71 -27.26 12.19
C ARG A 221 -2.46 -25.84 11.63
N VAL A 222 -3.44 -24.95 11.89
CA VAL A 222 -3.22 -23.58 12.38
C VAL A 222 -4.28 -23.27 13.45
N PHE A 223 -3.97 -23.61 14.71
CA PHE A 223 -4.59 -23.02 15.89
C PHE A 223 -3.44 -22.27 16.58
N TYR A 224 -3.35 -20.96 16.41
CA TYR A 224 -2.46 -20.12 17.20
C TYR A 224 -3.32 -19.21 18.09
N CYS A 225 -3.18 -19.45 19.39
CA CYS A 225 -3.40 -18.54 20.51
C CYS A 225 -4.70 -17.72 20.53
N PHE A 226 -5.77 -18.33 21.04
CA PHE A 226 -6.65 -17.67 22.00
C PHE A 226 -6.44 -18.39 23.35
N ASN A 227 -6.20 -17.60 24.40
CA ASN A 227 -5.93 -17.98 25.80
C ASN A 227 -4.46 -17.83 26.21
N GLU A 228 -4.13 -16.65 26.73
CA GLU A 228 -3.77 -16.42 28.14
C GLU A 228 -3.91 -14.93 28.47
#